data_AF-A0A0Q6JKF5-F1
#
_entry.id   AF-A0A0Q6JKF5-F1
#
_cell.length_a   1.000
_cell.length_b   1.000
_cell.length_c   1.000
_cell.angle_alpha   90.00
_cell.angle_beta   90.00
_cell.angle_gamma   90.00
#
_symmetry.space_group_name_H-M   'P 1'
#
loop_
_entity.id
_entity.type
_entity.pdbx_description
1 polymer ?
#
loop_
_entity_poly.entity_id
_entity_poly.type
_entity_poly.pdbx_seq_one_letter_code
_entity_poly.pdbx_strand_id
1 'polypeptide(L)'
;MIPASDLRARFAVALSAMYGREVPAYTTLVEVATAVNADVVAREGAEAERLGTLHRVTAERHGAVRVGTVAELRDVARLFGGFGMHPVGFYDLRDAATPIPVVSTAFRPVDSIELARNPFRVFCSMLVVDDRRFFTADLEQRLSTALEARTLVPPDLVRLAVRAAEDGGLPEPEATTLVDGAVAVFELGTEPVDRAWYDELEAVSSVAADIGGVSSTHINHLTPRVLDIDDLYRRMAERGIEMIDRIQGPPRWTAPVLLRQTSFRALAEPRLFRDASGATFSDRLRVRFGEVEARGVALTRRGREVYDTAMARVDGLSDEAAAREWAQHFPGTDQEMAERGLAYYLRTPDGLEPVVYEDFLPASAAGIFRSNLTSDGAVDTDAEGTSWSAESLSEALGMPIADPYDLYDAQVAAGSGDSGA
;
A
#
# COMPACT_ATOMS: atom_id res chain seq x y z
N MET A 1 -7.58 24.25 -16.31
CA MET A 1 -7.51 23.67 -14.96
C MET A 1 -7.35 22.18 -15.13
N ILE A 2 -6.36 21.58 -14.49
CA ILE A 2 -6.10 20.14 -14.50
C ILE A 2 -6.84 19.55 -13.28
N PRO A 3 -7.81 18.65 -13.47
CA PRO A 3 -8.60 18.09 -12.37
C PRO A 3 -7.77 17.17 -11.48
N ALA A 4 -8.23 16.93 -10.25
CA ALA A 4 -7.56 16.05 -9.29
C ALA A 4 -7.27 14.64 -9.86
N SER A 5 -8.17 14.06 -10.66
CA SER A 5 -7.96 12.77 -11.35
C SER A 5 -6.71 12.77 -12.23
N ASP A 6 -6.50 13.86 -12.96
CA ASP A 6 -5.40 13.99 -13.91
C ASP A 6 -4.10 14.33 -13.19
N LEU A 7 -4.16 15.13 -12.12
CA LEU A 7 -3.02 15.34 -11.23
C LEU A 7 -2.56 14.01 -10.63
N ARG A 8 -3.50 13.19 -10.13
CA ARG A 8 -3.22 11.87 -9.56
C ARG A 8 -2.62 10.92 -10.60
N ALA A 9 -3.16 10.89 -11.81
CA ALA A 9 -2.62 10.10 -12.91
C ALA A 9 -1.19 10.54 -13.29
N ARG A 10 -0.94 11.85 -13.40
CA ARG A 10 0.40 12.41 -13.65
C ARG A 10 1.37 12.04 -12.54
N PHE A 11 0.95 12.16 -11.28
CA PHE A 11 1.75 11.76 -10.13
C PHE A 11 2.10 10.27 -10.14
N ALA A 12 1.13 9.38 -10.37
CA ALA A 12 1.38 7.94 -10.46
C ALA A 12 2.38 7.58 -11.58
N VAL A 13 2.28 8.23 -12.74
CA VAL A 13 3.21 8.03 -13.87
C VAL A 13 4.61 8.56 -13.52
N ALA A 14 4.70 9.78 -12.98
CA ALA A 14 5.97 10.40 -12.63
C ALA A 14 6.69 9.64 -11.50
N LEU A 15 5.95 9.20 -10.49
CA LEU A 15 6.45 8.36 -9.40
C LEU A 15 6.93 7.00 -9.92
N SER A 16 6.19 6.38 -10.85
CA SER A 16 6.62 5.13 -11.51
C SER A 16 7.91 5.31 -12.32
N ALA A 17 8.04 6.43 -13.04
CA ALA A 17 9.25 6.73 -13.80
C ALA A 17 10.44 6.98 -12.87
N MET A 18 10.22 7.68 -11.75
CA MET A 18 11.22 7.89 -10.71
C MET A 18 11.66 6.56 -10.10
N TYR A 19 10.71 5.76 -9.62
CA TYR A 19 11.02 4.48 -8.97
C TYR A 19 11.72 3.50 -9.91
N GLY A 20 11.37 3.48 -11.20
CA GLY A 20 12.07 2.66 -12.20
C GLY A 20 13.52 3.08 -12.49
N ARG A 21 13.87 4.36 -12.27
CA ARG A 21 15.27 4.81 -12.32
C ARG A 21 16.05 4.34 -11.10
N GLU A 22 15.45 4.40 -9.93
CA GLU A 22 16.10 4.00 -8.68
C GLU A 22 16.20 2.47 -8.56
N VAL A 23 15.17 1.74 -8.96
CA VAL A 23 15.05 0.28 -8.86
C VAL A 23 14.82 -0.33 -10.25
N PRO A 24 15.88 -0.64 -11.03
CA PRO A 24 15.71 -1.15 -12.40
C PRO A 24 14.87 -2.42 -12.52
N ALA A 25 14.88 -3.29 -11.49
CA ALA A 25 14.06 -4.51 -11.45
C ALA A 25 12.54 -4.21 -11.45
N TYR A 26 12.11 -3.04 -10.98
CA TYR A 26 10.72 -2.60 -11.08
C TYR A 26 10.30 -2.38 -12.55
N THR A 27 11.19 -1.87 -13.40
CA THR A 27 10.90 -1.73 -14.84
C THR A 27 10.63 -3.10 -15.48
N THR A 28 11.45 -4.10 -15.16
CA THR A 28 11.21 -5.50 -15.59
C THR A 28 9.88 -6.04 -15.08
N LEU A 29 9.52 -5.75 -13.82
CA LEU A 29 8.23 -6.15 -13.27
C LEU A 29 7.06 -5.56 -14.08
N VAL A 30 7.09 -4.26 -14.37
CA VAL A 30 6.04 -3.57 -15.13
C VAL A 30 5.90 -4.15 -16.55
N GLU A 31 7.03 -4.46 -17.20
CA GLU A 31 7.04 -5.12 -18.51
C GLU A 31 6.39 -6.51 -18.46
N VAL A 32 6.75 -7.33 -17.46
CA VAL A 32 6.18 -8.67 -17.29
C VAL A 32 4.69 -8.59 -16.95
N ALA A 33 4.26 -7.70 -16.05
CA ALA A 33 2.86 -7.49 -15.72
C ALA A 33 2.04 -7.08 -16.94
N THR A 34 2.56 -6.15 -17.74
CA THR A 34 1.91 -5.72 -19.00
C THR A 34 1.73 -6.89 -19.97
N ALA A 35 2.77 -7.72 -20.14
CA ALA A 35 2.71 -8.89 -21.02
C ALA A 35 1.70 -9.95 -20.51
N VAL A 36 1.69 -10.24 -19.20
CA VAL A 36 0.74 -11.16 -18.59
C VAL A 36 -0.70 -10.66 -18.78
N ASN A 37 -0.96 -9.38 -18.53
CA ASN A 37 -2.30 -8.81 -18.68
C ASN A 37 -2.79 -8.91 -20.13
N ALA A 38 -1.93 -8.60 -21.10
CA ALA A 38 -2.26 -8.74 -22.52
C ALA A 38 -2.59 -10.20 -22.89
N ASP A 39 -1.81 -11.18 -22.39
CA ASP A 39 -2.03 -12.60 -22.66
C ASP A 39 -3.33 -13.11 -22.03
N VAL A 40 -3.69 -12.64 -20.82
CA VAL A 40 -4.97 -12.98 -20.17
C VAL A 40 -6.14 -12.42 -20.97
N VAL A 41 -6.09 -11.15 -21.38
CA VAL A 41 -7.15 -10.54 -22.20
C VAL A 41 -7.29 -11.24 -23.55
N ALA A 42 -6.17 -11.62 -24.20
CA ALA A 42 -6.20 -12.36 -25.45
C ALA A 42 -6.85 -13.75 -25.31
N ARG A 43 -6.72 -14.38 -24.13
CA ARG A 43 -7.27 -15.70 -23.82
C ARG A 43 -8.74 -15.66 -23.39
N GLU A 44 -9.12 -14.69 -22.57
CA GLU A 44 -10.39 -14.67 -21.83
C GLU A 44 -11.38 -13.61 -22.33
N GLY A 45 -10.94 -12.68 -23.18
CA GLY A 45 -11.80 -11.65 -23.76
C GLY A 45 -12.43 -10.75 -22.69
N ALA A 46 -13.75 -10.55 -22.77
CA ALA A 46 -14.48 -9.67 -21.85
C ALA A 46 -14.41 -10.10 -20.38
N GLU A 47 -14.27 -11.40 -20.10
CA GLU A 47 -14.15 -11.91 -18.72
C GLU A 47 -12.87 -11.42 -18.03
N ALA A 48 -11.80 -11.13 -18.79
CA ALA A 48 -10.56 -10.60 -18.22
C ALA A 48 -10.73 -9.18 -17.64
N GLU A 49 -11.73 -8.43 -18.12
CA GLU A 49 -11.95 -7.03 -17.74
C GLU A 49 -13.05 -6.85 -16.68
N ARG A 50 -13.65 -7.96 -16.19
CA ARG A 50 -14.75 -7.94 -15.20
C ARG A 50 -14.42 -7.25 -13.88
N LEU A 51 -13.13 -7.15 -13.53
CA LEU A 51 -12.62 -6.47 -12.33
C LEU A 51 -11.83 -5.20 -12.69
N GLY A 52 -12.08 -4.63 -13.87
CA GLY A 52 -11.46 -3.41 -14.37
C GLY A 52 -10.94 -3.58 -15.80
N THR A 53 -11.12 -2.54 -16.61
CA THR A 53 -10.62 -2.49 -18.00
C THR A 53 -9.11 -2.67 -18.05
N LEU A 54 -8.58 -3.19 -19.15
CA LEU A 54 -7.14 -3.35 -19.36
C LEU A 54 -6.39 -2.03 -19.21
N HIS A 55 -6.99 -0.92 -19.67
CA HIS A 55 -6.43 0.41 -19.48
C HIS A 55 -6.26 0.76 -18.00
N ARG A 56 -7.32 0.55 -17.20
CA ARG A 56 -7.28 0.76 -15.75
C ARG A 56 -6.23 -0.15 -15.09
N VAL A 57 -6.28 -1.45 -15.36
CA VAL A 57 -5.37 -2.44 -14.76
C VAL A 57 -3.90 -2.14 -15.06
N THR A 58 -3.59 -1.71 -16.30
CA THR A 58 -2.21 -1.38 -16.70
C THR A 58 -1.71 -0.07 -16.07
N ALA A 59 -2.61 0.89 -15.81
CA ALA A 59 -2.28 2.14 -15.14
C ALA A 59 -2.25 2.03 -13.60
N GLU A 60 -2.99 1.06 -13.06
CA GLU A 60 -3.23 0.85 -11.65
C GLU A 60 -1.96 0.46 -10.91
N ARG A 61 -1.69 1.22 -9.84
CA ARG A 61 -0.54 1.03 -8.96
C ARG A 61 -0.93 1.37 -7.53
N HIS A 62 -0.22 0.82 -6.57
CA HIS A 62 -0.16 1.38 -5.24
C HIS A 62 1.28 1.63 -4.80
N GLY A 63 1.50 2.67 -4.01
CA GLY A 63 2.76 2.94 -3.33
C GLY A 63 2.69 2.63 -1.84
N ALA A 64 3.85 2.52 -1.18
CA ALA A 64 3.93 2.54 0.27
C ALA A 64 4.98 3.54 0.76
N VAL A 65 4.62 4.40 1.70
CA VAL A 65 5.50 5.43 2.28
C VAL A 65 5.45 5.36 3.80
N ARG A 66 6.48 5.90 4.46
CA ARG A 66 6.57 5.88 5.92
C ARG A 66 6.93 7.26 6.46
N VAL A 67 6.38 7.60 7.61
CA VAL A 67 6.60 8.85 8.33
C VAL A 67 6.83 8.56 9.82
N GLY A 68 7.45 9.50 10.52
CA GLY A 68 7.84 9.35 11.93
C GLY A 68 6.97 10.11 12.91
N THR A 69 6.21 11.12 12.47
CA THR A 69 5.39 11.94 13.38
C THR A 69 3.97 12.17 12.86
N VAL A 70 3.06 12.53 13.78
CA VAL A 70 1.69 12.97 13.44
C VAL A 70 1.72 14.22 12.55
N ALA A 71 2.68 15.13 12.77
CA ALA A 71 2.81 16.33 11.94
C ALA A 71 3.18 15.96 10.49
N GLU A 72 4.15 15.07 10.31
CA GLU A 72 4.53 14.55 9.00
C GLU A 72 3.36 13.82 8.32
N LEU A 73 2.63 12.97 9.06
CA LEU A 73 1.46 12.27 8.51
C LEU A 73 0.36 13.24 8.07
N ARG A 74 0.14 14.33 8.82
CA ARG A 74 -0.83 15.37 8.46
C ARG A 74 -0.44 16.10 7.18
N ASP A 75 0.85 16.41 7.01
CA ASP A 75 1.33 17.06 5.79
C ASP A 75 1.28 16.14 4.57
N VAL A 76 1.57 14.85 4.76
CA VAL A 76 1.36 13.81 3.73
C VAL A 76 -0.12 13.66 3.37
N ALA A 77 -1.01 13.69 4.36
CA ALA A 77 -2.45 13.62 4.14
C ALA A 77 -2.96 14.82 3.31
N ARG A 78 -2.46 16.03 3.60
CA ARG A 78 -2.77 17.23 2.81
C ARG A 78 -2.18 17.17 1.41
N LEU A 79 -0.95 16.67 1.27
CA LEU A 79 -0.30 16.45 -0.03
C LEU A 79 -1.16 15.54 -0.91
N PHE A 80 -1.59 14.39 -0.37
CA PHE A 80 -2.45 13.44 -1.08
C PHE A 80 -3.87 13.96 -1.31
N GLY A 81 -4.40 14.81 -0.43
CA GLY A 81 -5.65 15.53 -0.66
C GLY A 81 -5.65 16.35 -1.94
N GLY A 82 -4.51 16.96 -2.30
CA GLY A 82 -4.34 17.68 -3.58
C GLY A 82 -4.46 16.80 -4.83
N PHE A 83 -4.34 15.48 -4.66
CA PHE A 83 -4.55 14.47 -5.70
C PHE A 83 -5.92 13.78 -5.59
N GLY A 84 -6.84 14.30 -4.76
CA GLY A 84 -8.17 13.71 -4.54
C GLY A 84 -8.13 12.38 -3.79
N MET A 85 -7.13 12.19 -2.94
CA MET A 85 -6.94 10.97 -2.16
C MET A 85 -7.23 11.24 -0.68
N HIS A 86 -7.99 10.35 -0.05
CA HIS A 86 -8.46 10.47 1.32
C HIS A 86 -7.97 9.28 2.15
N PRO A 87 -7.77 9.43 3.47
CA PRO A 87 -7.40 8.32 4.32
C PRO A 87 -8.58 7.35 4.51
N VAL A 88 -8.34 6.08 4.22
CA VAL A 88 -9.30 4.98 4.31
C VAL A 88 -8.68 3.81 5.06
N GLY A 89 -9.43 3.32 6.06
CA GLY A 89 -9.04 2.19 6.89
C GLY A 89 -7.96 2.53 7.90
N PHE A 90 -7.94 1.77 9.00
CA PHE A 90 -6.92 1.84 10.03
C PHE A 90 -6.27 0.47 10.18
N TYR A 91 -4.94 0.46 10.20
CA TYR A 91 -4.13 -0.75 10.28
C TYR A 91 -3.12 -0.62 11.41
N ASP A 92 -3.34 -1.36 12.49
CA ASP A 92 -2.37 -1.45 13.58
C ASP A 92 -1.43 -2.64 13.35
N LEU A 93 -0.18 -2.35 12.96
CA LEU A 93 0.82 -3.38 12.69
C LEU A 93 1.58 -3.80 13.94
N ARG A 94 1.31 -3.15 15.08
CA ARG A 94 1.93 -3.47 16.37
C ARG A 94 1.32 -4.72 17.00
N ASP A 95 0.11 -5.08 16.59
CA ASP A 95 -0.61 -6.27 17.08
C ASP A 95 -0.56 -7.42 16.07
N ALA A 96 0.24 -7.29 15.01
CA ALA A 96 0.50 -8.38 14.07
C ALA A 96 1.28 -9.52 14.74
N ALA A 97 1.23 -10.72 14.13
CA ALA A 97 1.98 -11.88 14.62
C ALA A 97 3.49 -11.62 14.77
N THR A 98 4.04 -10.75 13.92
CA THR A 98 5.35 -10.12 14.09
C THR A 98 5.13 -8.62 14.25
N PRO A 99 5.13 -8.10 15.49
CA PRO A 99 4.85 -6.70 15.76
C PRO A 99 5.82 -5.75 15.08
N ILE A 100 5.30 -4.68 14.48
CA ILE A 100 6.07 -3.58 13.89
C ILE A 100 5.58 -2.28 14.54
N PRO A 101 6.45 -1.35 14.97
CA PRO A 101 6.08 -0.17 15.75
C PRO A 101 5.34 0.92 14.94
N VAL A 102 4.37 0.57 14.10
CA VAL A 102 3.66 1.51 13.23
C VAL A 102 2.15 1.31 13.23
N VAL A 103 1.43 2.41 13.09
CA VAL A 103 0.02 2.44 12.68
C VAL A 103 -0.08 3.01 11.27
N SER A 104 -1.09 2.61 10.50
CA SER A 104 -1.18 2.98 9.09
C SER A 104 -2.60 3.29 8.62
N THR A 105 -2.70 4.01 7.51
CA THR A 105 -3.93 4.24 6.72
C THR A 105 -3.58 4.15 5.23
N ALA A 106 -4.57 3.94 4.37
CA ALA A 106 -4.40 4.05 2.92
C ALA A 106 -4.94 5.38 2.42
N PHE A 107 -4.17 6.14 1.65
CA PHE A 107 -4.67 7.29 0.92
C PHE A 107 -5.14 6.85 -0.47
N ARG A 108 -6.41 7.11 -0.80
CA ARG A 108 -6.98 6.74 -2.11
C ARG A 108 -8.22 7.55 -2.47
N PRO A 109 -8.63 7.59 -3.76
CA PRO A 109 -9.94 8.09 -4.13
C PRO A 109 -11.04 7.25 -3.50
N VAL A 110 -12.17 7.89 -3.18
CA VAL A 110 -13.33 7.23 -2.54
C VAL A 110 -14.57 7.22 -3.44
N ASP A 111 -14.62 8.11 -4.43
CA ASP A 111 -15.67 8.16 -5.44
C ASP A 111 -15.41 7.12 -6.55
N SER A 112 -16.46 6.42 -6.99
CA SER A 112 -16.34 5.32 -7.96
C SER A 112 -15.92 5.80 -9.36
N ILE A 113 -16.34 7.01 -9.77
CA ILE A 113 -15.92 7.61 -11.05
C ILE A 113 -14.44 7.97 -10.98
N GLU A 114 -13.99 8.52 -9.85
CA GLU A 114 -12.58 8.85 -9.63
C GLU A 114 -11.68 7.61 -9.56
N LEU A 115 -12.14 6.51 -8.94
CA LEU A 115 -11.46 5.21 -8.95
C LEU A 115 -11.38 4.61 -10.35
N ALA A 116 -12.45 4.73 -11.16
CA ALA A 116 -12.46 4.26 -12.54
C ALA A 116 -11.47 5.04 -13.43
N ARG A 117 -11.31 6.35 -13.19
CA ARG A 117 -10.35 7.20 -13.89
C ARG A 117 -8.91 6.88 -13.51
N ASN A 118 -8.62 6.81 -12.22
CA ASN A 118 -7.30 6.49 -11.73
C ASN A 118 -7.35 5.98 -10.28
N PRO A 119 -7.13 4.68 -10.04
CA PRO A 119 -7.23 4.07 -8.71
C PRO A 119 -5.89 4.11 -7.95
N PHE A 120 -5.03 5.11 -8.18
CA PHE A 120 -3.75 5.18 -7.47
C PHE A 120 -3.95 5.30 -5.95
N ARG A 121 -3.22 4.48 -5.20
CA ARG A 121 -3.32 4.36 -3.74
C ARG A 121 -1.95 4.49 -3.12
N VAL A 122 -1.87 5.02 -1.90
CA VAL A 122 -0.63 5.00 -1.11
C VAL A 122 -0.90 4.50 0.30
N PHE A 123 -0.32 3.36 0.66
CA PHE A 123 -0.29 2.89 2.04
C PHE A 123 0.72 3.72 2.82
N CYS A 124 0.29 4.38 3.89
CA CYS A 124 1.16 5.25 4.68
C CYS A 124 1.21 4.78 6.13
N SER A 125 2.41 4.47 6.60
CA SER A 125 2.67 4.04 7.98
C SER A 125 3.35 5.14 8.77
N MET A 126 2.90 5.36 10.00
CA MET A 126 3.51 6.27 10.95
C MET A 126 4.12 5.48 12.11
N LEU A 127 5.36 5.80 12.45
CA LEU A 127 6.04 5.26 13.63
C LEU A 127 5.34 5.70 14.92
N VAL A 128 5.19 4.76 15.86
CA VAL A 128 4.62 4.99 17.19
C VAL A 128 5.75 4.97 18.21
N VAL A 129 6.43 6.11 18.33
CA VAL A 129 7.66 6.27 19.14
C VAL A 129 7.42 6.20 20.66
N ASP A 130 6.18 6.42 21.08
CA ASP A 130 5.77 6.41 22.49
C ASP A 130 5.38 5.01 23.02
N ASP A 131 5.38 3.99 22.15
CA ASP A 131 5.03 2.61 22.51
C ASP A 131 6.18 1.93 23.28
N ARG A 132 5.95 1.69 24.58
CA ARG A 132 6.94 1.10 25.50
C ARG A 132 7.33 -0.34 25.16
N ARG A 133 6.53 -1.03 24.34
CA ARG A 133 6.89 -2.37 23.84
C ARG A 133 8.13 -2.34 22.94
N PHE A 134 8.43 -1.20 22.31
CA PHE A 134 9.50 -1.07 21.32
C PHE A 134 10.59 -0.08 21.75
N PHE A 135 10.20 1.05 22.35
CA PHE A 135 11.13 2.13 22.66
C PHE A 135 11.31 2.29 24.16
N THR A 136 12.53 2.59 24.61
CA THR A 136 12.79 3.07 25.97
C THR A 136 12.47 4.56 26.07
N ALA A 137 12.33 5.11 27.27
CA ALA A 137 11.98 6.54 27.42
C ALA A 137 13.09 7.45 26.87
N ASP A 138 14.34 7.05 27.04
CA ASP A 138 15.51 7.73 26.47
C ASP A 138 15.48 7.68 24.93
N LEU A 139 15.22 6.50 24.35
CA LEU A 139 15.20 6.34 22.90
C LEU A 139 14.03 7.10 22.26
N GLU A 140 12.84 7.10 22.88
CA GLU A 140 11.71 7.94 22.48
C GLU A 140 12.13 9.40 22.39
N GLN A 141 12.73 9.95 23.46
CA GLN A 141 13.08 11.36 23.51
C GLN A 141 14.08 11.75 22.40
N ARG A 142 15.13 10.94 22.19
CA ARG A 142 16.13 11.19 21.15
C ARG A 142 15.52 11.07 19.76
N LEU A 143 14.71 10.05 19.53
CA LEU A 143 14.05 9.81 18.24
C LEU A 143 13.05 10.91 17.90
N SER A 144 12.18 11.30 18.83
CA SER A 144 11.24 12.42 18.64
C SER A 144 11.98 13.72 18.33
N THR A 145 13.07 14.02 19.04
CA THR A 145 13.90 15.21 18.76
C THR A 145 14.46 15.19 17.34
N ALA A 146 14.97 14.04 16.88
CA ALA A 146 15.51 13.90 15.53
C ALA A 146 14.42 14.06 14.45
N LEU A 147 13.25 13.48 14.68
CA LEU A 147 12.11 13.54 13.76
C LEU A 147 11.49 14.94 13.68
N GLU A 148 11.41 15.66 14.80
CA GLU A 148 10.89 17.04 14.83
C GLU A 148 11.84 18.06 14.18
N ALA A 149 13.13 17.73 14.06
CA ALA A 149 14.13 18.60 13.45
C ALA A 149 14.11 18.60 11.91
N ARG A 150 13.41 17.67 11.27
CA ARG A 150 13.33 17.56 9.80
C ARG A 150 11.98 18.02 9.25
N THR A 151 11.98 18.36 7.97
CA THR A 151 10.77 18.68 7.21
C THR A 151 10.72 17.78 5.98
N LEU A 152 9.76 16.85 5.94
CA LEU A 152 9.61 15.94 4.79
C LEU A 152 8.89 16.61 3.62
N VAL A 153 7.78 17.31 3.88
CA VAL A 153 6.99 17.98 2.85
C VAL A 153 7.21 19.50 2.98
N PRO A 154 7.75 20.18 1.95
CA PRO A 154 7.93 21.63 2.02
C PRO A 154 6.60 22.37 2.27
N PRO A 155 6.56 23.38 3.16
CA PRO A 155 5.31 24.08 3.49
C PRO A 155 4.61 24.72 2.29
N ASP A 156 5.37 25.16 1.30
CA ASP A 156 4.84 25.74 0.06
C ASP A 156 4.13 24.70 -0.80
N LEU A 157 4.65 23.47 -0.82
CA LEU A 157 4.02 22.34 -1.49
C LEU A 157 2.73 21.91 -0.79
N VAL A 158 2.71 21.91 0.56
CA VAL A 158 1.49 21.66 1.34
C VAL A 158 0.40 22.69 1.01
N ARG A 159 0.74 23.99 0.96
CA ARG A 159 -0.23 25.04 0.59
C ARG A 159 -0.78 24.84 -0.82
N LEU A 160 0.09 24.43 -1.75
CA LEU A 160 -0.31 24.15 -3.12
C LEU A 160 -1.27 22.96 -3.22
N ALA A 161 -1.00 21.88 -2.47
CA ALA A 161 -1.85 20.70 -2.42
C ALA A 161 -3.21 20.98 -1.76
N VAL A 162 -3.24 21.76 -0.68
CA VAL A 162 -4.50 22.19 -0.04
C VAL A 162 -5.37 22.97 -1.03
N ARG A 163 -4.78 23.94 -1.74
CA ARG A 163 -5.49 24.69 -2.76
C ARG A 163 -5.99 23.79 -3.90
N ALA A 164 -5.19 22.82 -4.35
CA ALA A 164 -5.61 21.84 -5.35
C ALA A 164 -6.86 21.05 -4.90
N ALA A 165 -6.91 20.67 -3.61
CA ALA A 165 -8.05 19.97 -3.05
C ALA A 165 -9.30 20.86 -2.97
N GLU A 166 -9.15 22.12 -2.55
CA GLU A 166 -10.24 23.11 -2.45
C GLU A 166 -10.81 23.51 -3.81
N ASP A 167 -9.95 23.71 -4.81
CA ASP A 167 -10.33 24.14 -6.16
C ASP A 167 -10.75 22.96 -7.07
N GLY A 168 -10.59 21.71 -6.61
CA GLY A 168 -10.83 20.49 -7.41
C GLY A 168 -9.76 20.23 -8.50
N GLY A 169 -8.62 20.91 -8.42
CA GLY A 169 -7.54 20.85 -9.38
C GLY A 169 -6.65 22.09 -9.36
N LEU A 170 -5.69 22.18 -10.29
CA LEU A 170 -4.80 23.35 -10.45
C LEU A 170 -4.62 23.73 -11.92
N PRO A 171 -4.46 25.02 -12.26
CA PRO A 171 -3.99 25.42 -13.58
C PRO A 171 -2.49 25.11 -13.78
N GLU A 172 -2.01 25.19 -15.02
CA GLU A 172 -0.57 25.26 -15.26
C GLU A 172 -0.04 26.67 -14.93
N PRO A 173 1.22 26.83 -14.49
CA PRO A 173 2.24 25.78 -14.29
C PRO A 173 2.17 25.07 -12.92
N GLU A 174 1.23 25.47 -12.06
CA GLU A 174 1.12 25.01 -10.67
C GLU A 174 0.83 23.51 -10.57
N ALA A 175 0.03 22.96 -11.48
CA ALA A 175 -0.21 21.53 -11.60
C ALA A 175 1.11 20.74 -11.75
N THR A 176 2.00 21.20 -12.62
CA THR A 176 3.33 20.62 -12.80
C THR A 176 4.18 20.76 -11.54
N THR A 177 4.21 21.95 -10.92
CA THR A 177 4.94 22.18 -9.67
C THR A 177 4.49 21.25 -8.54
N LEU A 178 3.18 21.01 -8.40
CA LEU A 178 2.64 20.09 -7.39
C LEU A 178 3.10 18.65 -7.65
N VAL A 179 2.99 18.17 -8.89
CA VAL A 179 3.39 16.81 -9.27
C VAL A 179 4.88 16.59 -9.04
N ASP A 180 5.73 17.46 -9.58
CA ASP A 180 7.18 17.33 -9.48
C ASP A 180 7.66 17.44 -8.02
N GLY A 181 7.09 18.39 -7.26
CA GLY A 181 7.37 18.55 -5.84
C GLY A 181 6.96 17.33 -5.02
N ALA A 182 5.79 16.74 -5.31
CA ALA A 182 5.33 15.53 -4.64
C ALA A 182 6.22 14.32 -4.94
N VAL A 183 6.69 14.16 -6.18
CA VAL A 183 7.64 13.08 -6.53
C VAL A 183 8.94 13.26 -5.77
N ALA A 184 9.48 14.48 -5.69
CA ALA A 184 10.74 14.77 -5.00
C ALA A 184 10.68 14.47 -3.48
N VAL A 185 9.51 14.59 -2.84
CA VAL A 185 9.32 14.19 -1.43
C VAL A 185 9.59 12.70 -1.20
N PHE A 186 9.29 11.86 -2.21
CA PHE A 186 9.39 10.40 -2.12
C PHE A 186 10.60 9.82 -2.88
N GLU A 187 11.46 10.68 -3.43
CA GLU A 187 12.76 10.30 -3.99
C GLU A 187 13.73 9.88 -2.89
N LEU A 188 14.67 9.01 -3.26
CA LEU A 188 15.63 8.50 -2.31
C LEU A 188 16.67 9.56 -1.91
N GLY A 189 16.73 9.86 -0.61
CA GLY A 189 17.72 10.77 -0.06
C GLY A 189 19.17 10.31 -0.28
N THR A 190 20.06 11.27 -0.55
CA THR A 190 21.49 11.05 -0.79
C THR A 190 22.38 11.43 0.41
N GLU A 191 21.77 12.02 1.45
CA GLU A 191 22.48 12.42 2.67
C GLU A 191 23.05 11.19 3.41
N PRO A 192 24.29 11.27 3.92
CA PRO A 192 24.88 10.18 4.68
C PRO A 192 24.10 9.87 5.96
N VAL A 193 23.78 8.60 6.16
CA VAL A 193 23.10 8.07 7.35
C VAL A 193 24.08 7.93 8.51
N ASP A 194 23.72 8.37 9.72
CA ASP A 194 24.54 8.09 10.91
C ASP A 194 24.49 6.60 11.23
N ARG A 195 25.64 5.92 11.14
CA ARG A 195 25.69 4.46 11.26
C ARG A 195 25.32 3.97 12.66
N ALA A 196 25.81 4.63 13.70
CA ALA A 196 25.59 4.19 15.08
C ALA A 196 24.12 4.39 15.47
N TRP A 197 23.52 5.51 15.06
CA TRP A 197 22.10 5.77 15.25
C TRP A 197 21.21 4.80 14.47
N TYR A 198 21.58 4.50 13.22
CA TYR A 198 20.84 3.54 12.40
C TYR A 198 20.85 2.14 13.01
N ASP A 199 22.01 1.66 13.47
CA ASP A 199 22.16 0.35 14.10
C ASP A 199 21.35 0.24 15.40
N GLU A 200 21.33 1.31 16.20
CA GLU A 200 20.54 1.36 17.44
C GLU A 200 19.04 1.22 17.16
N LEU A 201 18.52 1.95 16.16
CA LEU A 201 17.12 1.83 15.75
C LEU A 201 16.82 0.48 15.09
N GLU A 202 17.77 -0.08 14.35
CA GLU A 202 17.60 -1.37 13.67
C GLU A 202 17.48 -2.51 14.69
N ALA A 203 18.17 -2.40 15.83
CA ALA A 203 18.02 -3.33 16.96
C ALA A 203 16.60 -3.34 17.56
N VAL A 204 15.86 -2.22 17.46
CA VAL A 204 14.43 -2.18 17.83
C VAL A 204 13.60 -2.79 16.72
N SER A 205 13.67 -2.19 15.54
CA SER A 205 12.94 -2.66 14.37
C SER A 205 13.59 -2.10 13.12
N SER A 206 13.64 -2.94 12.10
CA SER A 206 14.12 -2.51 10.81
C SER A 206 13.33 -1.29 10.28
N VAL A 207 12.02 -1.23 10.54
CA VAL A 207 11.15 -0.10 10.15
C VAL A 207 11.47 1.16 10.95
N ALA A 208 11.85 1.04 12.23
CA ALA A 208 12.26 2.18 13.04
C ALA A 208 13.53 2.84 12.46
N ALA A 209 14.52 2.05 12.05
CA ALA A 209 15.74 2.58 11.42
C ALA A 209 15.47 3.25 10.07
N ASP A 210 14.58 2.68 9.27
CA ASP A 210 14.18 3.21 7.96
C ASP A 210 13.43 4.55 8.06
N ILE A 211 12.73 4.77 9.18
CA ILE A 211 11.98 6.02 9.41
C ILE A 211 12.82 7.04 10.17
N GLY A 212 13.40 6.64 11.30
CA GLY A 212 14.09 7.53 12.24
C GLY A 212 15.59 7.70 12.00
N GLY A 213 16.21 6.78 11.24
CA GLY A 213 17.64 6.81 10.94
C GLY A 213 18.02 7.74 9.80
N VAL A 214 17.05 8.23 9.03
CA VAL A 214 17.25 9.03 7.82
C VAL A 214 16.60 10.40 7.93
N SER A 215 17.07 11.38 7.14
CA SER A 215 16.54 12.75 7.13
C SER A 215 15.39 12.98 6.12
N SER A 216 15.14 12.03 5.22
CA SER A 216 14.09 12.08 4.21
C SER A 216 13.15 10.88 4.33
N THR A 217 12.01 10.93 3.65
CA THR A 217 11.21 9.72 3.37
C THR A 217 11.50 9.25 1.95
N HIS A 218 10.91 8.12 1.55
CA HIS A 218 11.01 7.60 0.19
C HIS A 218 9.85 6.65 -0.10
N ILE A 219 9.65 6.33 -1.37
CA ILE A 219 8.78 5.23 -1.78
C ILE A 219 9.43 3.89 -1.42
N ASN A 220 8.77 3.10 -0.56
CA ASN A 220 9.29 1.81 -0.08
C ASN A 220 9.18 0.74 -1.17
N HIS A 221 8.02 0.70 -1.81
CA HIS A 221 7.73 -0.10 -2.98
C HIS A 221 6.63 0.57 -3.79
N LEU A 222 6.58 0.19 -5.06
CA LEU A 222 5.51 0.56 -5.98
C LEU A 222 5.04 -0.71 -6.68
N THR A 223 3.74 -0.98 -6.56
CA THR A 223 3.13 -2.27 -6.88
C THR A 223 2.22 -2.10 -8.09
N PRO A 224 2.54 -2.67 -9.26
CA PRO A 224 1.61 -2.73 -10.38
C PRO A 224 0.56 -3.84 -10.17
N ARG A 225 -0.59 -3.70 -10.84
CA ARG A 225 -1.62 -4.73 -10.87
C ARG A 225 -1.41 -5.73 -12.01
N VAL A 226 -1.63 -7.00 -11.72
CA VAL A 226 -1.64 -8.10 -12.69
C VAL A 226 -2.94 -8.92 -12.62
N LEU A 227 -3.38 -9.46 -13.76
CA LEU A 227 -4.57 -10.31 -13.87
C LEU A 227 -4.30 -11.77 -13.46
N ASP A 228 -3.11 -12.30 -13.74
CA ASP A 228 -2.68 -13.65 -13.32
C ASP A 228 -1.33 -13.58 -12.59
N ILE A 229 -1.40 -13.51 -11.26
CA ILE A 229 -0.21 -13.41 -10.40
C ILE A 229 0.65 -14.67 -10.42
N ASP A 230 0.06 -15.84 -10.69
CA ASP A 230 0.80 -17.10 -10.75
C ASP A 230 1.66 -17.16 -12.03
N ASP A 231 1.12 -16.70 -13.15
CA ASP A 231 1.87 -16.59 -14.41
C ASP A 231 2.99 -15.53 -14.31
N LEU A 232 2.71 -14.39 -13.68
CA LEU A 232 3.75 -13.38 -13.42
C LEU A 232 4.86 -13.93 -12.53
N TYR A 233 4.52 -14.62 -11.45
CA TYR A 233 5.48 -15.24 -10.55
C TYR A 233 6.44 -16.15 -11.32
N ARG A 234 5.89 -17.05 -12.15
CA ARG A 234 6.66 -17.96 -13.00
C ARG A 234 7.57 -17.20 -13.96
N ARG A 235 7.06 -16.20 -14.68
CA ARG A 235 7.83 -15.41 -15.68
C ARG A 235 8.96 -14.60 -15.04
N MET A 236 8.76 -14.09 -13.82
CA MET A 236 9.79 -13.38 -13.07
C MET A 236 10.89 -14.35 -12.60
N ALA A 237 10.52 -15.51 -12.07
CA ALA A 237 11.46 -16.56 -11.66
C ALA A 237 12.30 -17.09 -12.84
N GLU A 238 11.68 -17.28 -14.02
CA GLU A 238 12.38 -17.68 -15.26
C GLU A 238 13.41 -16.65 -15.75
N ARG A 239 13.26 -15.38 -15.35
CA ARG A 239 14.23 -14.30 -15.62
C ARG A 239 15.32 -14.20 -14.56
N GLY A 240 15.35 -15.11 -13.59
CA GLY A 240 16.34 -15.13 -12.52
C GLY A 240 16.07 -14.12 -11.40
N ILE A 241 14.87 -13.57 -11.32
CA ILE A 241 14.48 -12.68 -10.21
C ILE A 241 14.06 -13.56 -9.02
N GLU A 242 14.69 -13.35 -7.87
CA GLU A 242 14.41 -14.07 -6.62
C GLU A 242 13.05 -13.63 -6.04
N MET A 243 12.01 -14.39 -6.38
CA MET A 243 10.68 -14.25 -5.82
C MET A 243 10.64 -14.78 -4.39
N ILE A 244 9.78 -14.21 -3.55
CA ILE A 244 9.50 -14.78 -2.23
C ILE A 244 8.67 -16.05 -2.36
N ASP A 245 8.99 -17.07 -1.56
CA ASP A 245 8.48 -18.45 -1.66
C ASP A 245 6.95 -18.62 -1.67
N ARG A 246 6.15 -17.61 -1.29
CA ARG A 246 4.70 -17.72 -1.15
C ARG A 246 3.97 -16.46 -1.63
N ILE A 247 2.96 -16.67 -2.47
CA ILE A 247 1.93 -15.67 -2.75
C ILE A 247 1.01 -15.53 -1.53
N GLN A 248 0.93 -14.33 -0.98
CA GLN A 248 0.08 -13.97 0.15
C GLN A 248 -1.36 -13.69 -0.31
N GLY A 249 -2.32 -13.86 0.60
CA GLY A 249 -3.75 -13.75 0.31
C GLY A 249 -4.42 -15.11 0.11
N PRO A 250 -5.65 -15.15 -0.43
CA PRO A 250 -6.38 -16.39 -0.64
C PRO A 250 -5.68 -17.30 -1.67
N PRO A 251 -5.96 -18.61 -1.66
CA PRO A 251 -5.55 -19.51 -2.73
C PRO A 251 -6.16 -19.07 -4.08
N ARG A 252 -5.61 -19.59 -5.18
CA ARG A 252 -6.19 -19.38 -6.52
C ARG A 252 -7.64 -19.88 -6.53
N TRP A 253 -8.55 -19.01 -6.94
CA TRP A 253 -10.00 -19.29 -6.94
C TRP A 253 -10.68 -18.68 -8.15
N THR A 254 -11.80 -19.26 -8.60
CA THR A 254 -12.55 -18.80 -9.78
C THR A 254 -13.23 -17.45 -9.57
N ALA A 255 -13.72 -17.19 -8.35
CA ALA A 255 -14.22 -15.89 -7.91
C ALA A 255 -13.17 -15.25 -6.98
N PRO A 256 -12.16 -14.52 -7.51
CA PRO A 256 -11.10 -13.96 -6.69
C PRO A 256 -11.66 -12.94 -5.70
N VAL A 257 -11.24 -13.02 -4.44
CA VAL A 257 -11.67 -12.13 -3.35
C VAL A 257 -10.50 -11.33 -2.81
N LEU A 258 -10.76 -10.11 -2.33
CA LEU A 258 -9.77 -9.20 -1.78
C LEU A 258 -8.58 -9.01 -2.74
N LEU A 259 -7.39 -9.46 -2.38
CA LEU A 259 -6.22 -9.44 -3.24
C LEU A 259 -5.30 -10.63 -2.95
N ARG A 260 -4.49 -11.00 -3.94
CA ARG A 260 -3.31 -11.85 -3.81
C ARG A 260 -2.09 -11.01 -4.13
N GLN A 261 -1.00 -11.20 -3.41
CA GLN A 261 0.22 -10.43 -3.63
C GLN A 261 1.48 -11.21 -3.36
N THR A 262 2.57 -10.82 -4.02
CA THR A 262 3.90 -11.38 -3.79
C THR A 262 4.92 -10.28 -3.98
N SER A 263 6.12 -10.49 -3.46
CA SER A 263 7.25 -9.59 -3.69
C SER A 263 8.46 -10.37 -4.19
N PHE A 264 9.47 -9.61 -4.59
CA PHE A 264 10.79 -10.11 -4.91
C PHE A 264 11.84 -9.20 -4.31
N ARG A 265 13.00 -9.78 -4.03
CA ARG A 265 14.16 -9.05 -3.56
C ARG A 265 14.75 -8.27 -4.73
N ALA A 266 14.74 -6.93 -4.68
CA ALA A 266 15.59 -6.15 -5.58
C ALA A 266 17.05 -6.17 -5.09
N LEU A 267 17.95 -5.54 -5.83
CA LEU A 267 19.36 -5.50 -5.46
C LEU A 267 19.56 -4.63 -4.21
N ALA A 268 20.44 -5.05 -3.30
CA ALA A 268 20.82 -4.23 -2.16
C ALA A 268 21.60 -2.99 -2.64
N GLU A 269 21.05 -1.81 -2.38
CA GLU A 269 21.56 -0.53 -2.88
C GLU A 269 22.67 0.03 -1.96
N PRO A 270 23.77 0.54 -2.53
CA PRO A 270 24.78 1.23 -1.74
C PRO A 270 24.20 2.54 -1.19
N ARG A 271 24.42 2.78 0.11
CA ARG A 271 24.12 4.04 0.78
C ARG A 271 25.38 4.63 1.38
N LEU A 272 25.39 5.95 1.46
CA LEU A 272 26.40 6.67 2.21
C LEU A 272 26.06 6.62 3.69
N PHE A 273 27.03 6.21 4.49
CA PHE A 273 27.00 6.29 5.94
C PHE A 273 28.04 7.26 6.44
N ARG A 274 27.84 7.75 7.66
CA ARG A 274 28.80 8.51 8.44
C ARG A 274 29.12 7.76 9.71
N ASP A 275 30.40 7.56 9.99
CA ASP A 275 30.86 6.97 11.25
C ASP A 275 31.00 8.03 12.37
N ALA A 276 31.35 7.58 13.58
CA ALA A 276 31.54 8.45 14.74
C ALA A 276 32.69 9.47 14.58
N SER A 277 33.62 9.26 13.65
CA SER A 277 34.69 10.21 13.33
C SER A 277 34.24 11.29 12.33
N GLY A 278 33.06 11.14 11.75
CA GLY A 278 32.53 11.99 10.68
C GLY A 278 32.96 11.55 9.28
N ALA A 279 33.70 10.45 9.15
CA ALA A 279 34.11 9.92 7.86
C ALA A 279 32.92 9.28 7.14
N THR A 280 32.80 9.55 5.85
CA THR A 280 31.76 8.94 5.02
C THR A 280 32.27 7.69 4.32
N PHE A 281 31.44 6.66 4.28
CA PHE A 281 31.74 5.41 3.59
C PHE A 281 30.49 4.87 2.92
N SER A 282 30.68 4.04 1.89
CA SER A 282 29.58 3.35 1.22
C SER A 282 29.42 1.97 1.86
N ASP A 283 28.22 1.68 2.31
CA ASP A 283 27.81 0.35 2.76
C ASP A 283 26.42 0.03 2.21
N ARG A 284 26.01 -1.23 2.20
CA ARG A 284 24.76 -1.65 1.58
C ARG A 284 23.64 -1.50 2.60
N LEU A 285 22.71 -0.59 2.34
CA LEU A 285 21.49 -0.50 3.14
C LEU A 285 20.35 -1.17 2.39
N ARG A 286 20.03 -2.38 2.83
CA ARG A 286 18.83 -3.15 2.47
C ARG A 286 18.53 -3.34 0.99
N VAL A 287 17.66 -4.31 0.78
CA VAL A 287 17.03 -4.62 -0.49
C VAL A 287 15.75 -3.78 -0.54
N ARG A 288 15.60 -2.91 -1.53
CA ARG A 288 14.26 -2.43 -1.89
C ARG A 288 13.49 -3.58 -2.51
N PHE A 289 12.18 -3.63 -2.33
CA PHE A 289 11.38 -4.74 -2.84
C PHE A 289 10.53 -4.24 -3.99
N GLY A 290 10.43 -5.08 -5.02
CA GLY A 290 9.31 -4.96 -5.93
C GLY A 290 8.19 -5.84 -5.41
N GLU A 291 6.98 -5.32 -5.44
CA GLU A 291 5.78 -6.04 -5.07
C GLU A 291 4.82 -6.03 -6.26
N VAL A 292 3.95 -7.03 -6.33
CA VAL A 292 2.92 -7.14 -7.36
C VAL A 292 1.64 -7.72 -6.76
N GLU A 293 0.50 -7.25 -7.24
CA GLU A 293 -0.81 -7.64 -6.72
C GLU A 293 -1.80 -8.02 -7.83
N ALA A 294 -2.68 -8.96 -7.50
CA ALA A 294 -3.89 -9.25 -8.26
C ALA A 294 -5.11 -8.97 -7.36
N ARG A 295 -6.02 -8.11 -7.83
CA ARG A 295 -7.19 -7.68 -7.06
C ARG A 295 -8.47 -8.39 -7.51
N GLY A 296 -9.21 -8.89 -6.52
CA GLY A 296 -10.51 -9.52 -6.63
C GLY A 296 -11.65 -8.61 -6.17
N VAL A 297 -12.79 -9.21 -5.86
CA VAL A 297 -13.99 -8.53 -5.36
C VAL A 297 -13.83 -8.12 -3.88
N ALA A 298 -14.37 -6.96 -3.51
CA ALA A 298 -14.47 -6.50 -2.14
C ALA A 298 -15.45 -7.38 -1.35
N LEU A 299 -15.05 -7.80 -0.15
CA LEU A 299 -15.90 -8.60 0.74
C LEU A 299 -16.73 -7.70 1.65
N THR A 300 -17.94 -8.15 1.97
CA THR A 300 -18.74 -7.56 3.06
C THR A 300 -18.08 -7.87 4.41
N ARG A 301 -18.54 -7.24 5.51
CA ARG A 301 -18.07 -7.60 6.86
C ARG A 301 -18.24 -9.10 7.15
N ARG A 302 -19.40 -9.66 6.79
CA ARG A 302 -19.65 -11.11 6.86
C ARG A 302 -18.69 -11.92 5.99
N GLY A 303 -18.47 -11.49 4.74
CA GLY A 303 -17.50 -12.12 3.86
C GLY A 303 -16.10 -12.14 4.44
N ARG A 304 -15.72 -11.06 5.14
CA ARG A 304 -14.43 -10.95 5.82
C ARG A 304 -14.30 -11.93 7.00
N GLU A 305 -15.33 -12.09 7.82
CA GLU A 305 -15.33 -13.10 8.89
C GLU A 305 -15.15 -14.53 8.36
N VAL A 306 -15.82 -14.85 7.24
CA VAL A 306 -15.65 -16.13 6.54
C VAL A 306 -14.24 -16.25 5.96
N TYR A 307 -13.71 -15.18 5.39
CA TYR A 307 -12.34 -15.11 4.89
C TYR A 307 -11.32 -15.42 5.97
N ASP A 308 -11.40 -14.74 7.13
CA ASP A 308 -10.44 -14.92 8.22
C ASP A 308 -10.49 -16.37 8.76
N THR A 309 -11.69 -16.96 8.86
CA THR A 309 -11.88 -18.36 9.24
C THR A 309 -11.29 -19.33 8.20
N ALA A 310 -11.54 -19.09 6.92
CA ALA A 310 -11.04 -19.93 5.83
C ALA A 310 -9.51 -19.85 5.73
N MET A 311 -8.93 -18.66 5.86
CA MET A 311 -7.48 -18.42 5.85
C MET A 311 -6.77 -19.19 6.96
N ALA A 312 -7.32 -19.21 8.18
CA ALA A 312 -6.76 -19.98 9.28
C ALA A 312 -6.78 -21.50 9.02
N ARG A 313 -7.74 -21.99 8.22
CA ARG A 313 -7.88 -23.42 7.89
C ARG A 313 -7.01 -23.86 6.73
N VAL A 314 -6.70 -22.97 5.79
CA VAL A 314 -5.81 -23.27 4.66
C VAL A 314 -4.33 -23.09 4.99
N ASP A 315 -3.99 -22.45 6.10
CA ASP A 315 -2.59 -22.22 6.45
C ASP A 315 -1.84 -23.55 6.65
N GLY A 316 -0.64 -23.63 6.07
CA GLY A 316 0.18 -24.85 6.06
C GLY A 316 -0.31 -26.00 5.16
N LEU A 317 -1.44 -25.85 4.44
CA LEU A 317 -1.90 -26.85 3.47
C LEU A 317 -1.15 -26.75 2.14
N SER A 318 -1.09 -27.87 1.39
CA SER A 318 -0.69 -27.84 -0.02
C SER A 318 -1.73 -27.14 -0.89
N ASP A 319 -1.35 -26.63 -2.06
CA ASP A 319 -2.26 -25.89 -2.95
C ASP A 319 -3.57 -26.65 -3.24
N GLU A 320 -3.50 -27.95 -3.53
CA GLU A 320 -4.69 -28.77 -3.77
C GLU A 320 -5.57 -28.93 -2.52
N ALA A 321 -4.97 -29.08 -1.35
CA ALA A 321 -5.71 -29.21 -0.09
C ALA A 321 -6.31 -27.86 0.33
N ALA A 322 -5.58 -26.77 0.14
CA ALA A 322 -6.04 -25.41 0.34
C ALA A 322 -7.24 -25.09 -0.55
N ALA A 323 -7.20 -25.44 -1.85
CA ALA A 323 -8.32 -25.24 -2.76
C ALA A 323 -9.57 -26.03 -2.33
N ARG A 324 -9.42 -27.29 -1.89
CA ARG A 324 -10.54 -28.11 -1.39
C ARG A 324 -11.12 -27.56 -0.08
N GLU A 325 -10.28 -27.08 0.82
CA GLU A 325 -10.74 -26.46 2.07
C GLU A 325 -11.43 -25.12 1.79
N TRP A 326 -10.86 -24.29 0.92
CA TRP A 326 -11.42 -23.00 0.51
C TRP A 326 -12.82 -23.12 -0.10
N ALA A 327 -13.03 -24.15 -0.93
CA ALA A 327 -14.32 -24.46 -1.56
C ALA A 327 -15.47 -24.69 -0.56
N GLN A 328 -15.17 -25.07 0.69
CA GLN A 328 -16.18 -25.27 1.73
C GLN A 328 -16.73 -23.93 2.26
N HIS A 329 -15.95 -22.86 2.12
CA HIS A 329 -16.27 -21.53 2.66
C HIS A 329 -16.76 -20.58 1.57
N PHE A 330 -16.04 -20.51 0.45
CA PHE A 330 -16.29 -19.60 -0.66
C PHE A 330 -16.89 -20.32 -1.87
N PRO A 331 -18.07 -19.90 -2.35
CA PRO A 331 -18.65 -20.43 -3.58
C PRO A 331 -17.82 -20.06 -4.82
N GLY A 332 -18.06 -20.77 -5.92
CA GLY A 332 -17.31 -20.62 -7.17
C GLY A 332 -17.84 -19.56 -8.11
N THR A 333 -19.02 -18.99 -7.85
CA THR A 333 -19.73 -18.05 -8.75
C THR A 333 -20.14 -16.77 -8.03
N ASP A 334 -20.21 -15.66 -8.77
CA ASP A 334 -20.65 -14.37 -8.23
C ASP A 334 -22.10 -14.39 -7.73
N GLN A 335 -22.96 -15.13 -8.42
CA GLN A 335 -24.36 -15.26 -8.04
C GLN A 335 -24.49 -15.85 -6.63
N GLU A 336 -23.78 -16.94 -6.35
CA GLU A 336 -23.77 -17.56 -5.02
C GLU A 336 -23.08 -16.69 -3.97
N MET A 337 -22.01 -15.96 -4.34
CA MET A 337 -21.35 -14.99 -3.47
C MET A 337 -22.33 -13.88 -3.04
N ALA A 338 -23.09 -13.34 -3.98
CA ALA A 338 -24.08 -12.29 -3.75
C ALA A 338 -25.28 -12.78 -2.93
N GLU A 339 -25.82 -13.97 -3.25
CA GLU A 339 -26.94 -14.58 -2.50
C GLU A 339 -26.57 -14.87 -1.03
N ARG A 340 -25.32 -15.25 -0.77
CA ARG A 340 -24.82 -15.45 0.59
C ARG A 340 -24.39 -14.16 1.29
N GLY A 341 -24.43 -13.02 0.60
CA GLY A 341 -24.03 -11.71 1.12
C GLY A 341 -22.54 -11.64 1.50
N LEU A 342 -21.67 -12.33 0.75
CA LEU A 342 -20.24 -12.43 1.07
C LEU A 342 -19.41 -11.32 0.40
N ALA A 343 -19.84 -10.80 -0.75
CA ALA A 343 -19.10 -9.79 -1.50
C ALA A 343 -20.01 -8.71 -2.07
N TYR A 344 -19.40 -7.59 -2.43
CA TYR A 344 -20.06 -6.44 -3.01
C TYR A 344 -20.19 -6.56 -4.53
N TYR A 345 -21.42 -6.38 -5.02
CA TYR A 345 -21.75 -6.43 -6.44
C TYR A 345 -22.70 -5.28 -6.80
N LEU A 346 -22.47 -4.65 -7.95
CA LEU A 346 -23.45 -3.80 -8.60
C LEU A 346 -24.43 -4.66 -9.39
N ARG A 347 -25.71 -4.33 -9.33
CA ARG A 347 -26.75 -4.98 -10.14
C ARG A 347 -26.94 -4.16 -11.41
N THR A 348 -26.66 -4.77 -12.56
CA THR A 348 -26.85 -4.16 -13.87
C THR A 348 -27.89 -4.96 -14.67
N PRO A 349 -28.43 -4.42 -15.79
CA PRO A 349 -29.31 -5.17 -16.68
C PRO A 349 -28.66 -6.45 -17.24
N ASP A 350 -27.33 -6.48 -17.34
CA ASP A 350 -26.55 -7.59 -17.90
C ASP A 350 -26.09 -8.60 -16.85
N GLY A 351 -26.30 -8.33 -15.55
CA GLY A 351 -25.99 -9.26 -14.46
C GLY A 351 -25.43 -8.60 -13.20
N LEU A 352 -24.53 -9.31 -12.53
CA LEU A 352 -23.78 -8.82 -11.38
C LEU A 352 -22.40 -8.36 -11.83
N GLU A 353 -22.04 -7.13 -11.50
CA GLU A 353 -20.69 -6.59 -11.72
C GLU A 353 -19.95 -6.55 -10.36
N PRO A 354 -18.80 -7.22 -10.20
CA PRO A 354 -18.08 -7.24 -8.94
C PRO A 354 -17.49 -5.88 -8.60
N VAL A 355 -17.72 -5.41 -7.37
CA VAL A 355 -17.03 -4.23 -6.86
C VAL A 355 -15.60 -4.62 -6.49
N VAL A 356 -14.63 -3.99 -7.16
CA VAL A 356 -13.20 -4.31 -6.99
C VAL A 356 -12.74 -3.90 -5.58
N TYR A 357 -11.91 -4.72 -4.97
CA TYR A 357 -11.29 -4.40 -3.69
C TYR A 357 -10.18 -3.35 -3.87
N GLU A 358 -10.35 -2.18 -3.27
CA GLU A 358 -9.46 -1.02 -3.37
C GLU A 358 -8.52 -0.84 -2.17
N ASP A 359 -8.65 -1.68 -1.14
CA ASP A 359 -7.89 -1.55 0.12
C ASP A 359 -6.78 -2.60 0.23
N PHE A 360 -6.28 -2.84 1.45
CA PHE A 360 -5.12 -3.67 1.75
C PHE A 360 -5.46 -4.76 2.78
N LEU A 361 -4.78 -5.91 2.68
CA LEU A 361 -4.92 -6.96 3.68
C LEU A 361 -4.15 -6.59 4.96
N PRO A 362 -4.80 -6.53 6.14
CA PRO A 362 -4.12 -6.17 7.39
C PRO A 362 -2.94 -7.10 7.74
N ALA A 363 -3.13 -8.41 7.61
CA ALA A 363 -2.08 -9.40 7.90
C ALA A 363 -0.96 -9.41 6.85
N SER A 364 -1.25 -9.03 5.61
CA SER A 364 -0.28 -9.10 4.52
C SER A 364 0.60 -7.86 4.45
N ALA A 365 0.11 -6.70 4.89
CA ALA A 365 0.97 -5.55 5.18
C ALA A 365 2.11 -6.02 6.10
N ALA A 366 1.81 -6.62 7.25
CA ALA A 366 2.82 -7.16 8.17
C ALA A 366 3.72 -8.24 7.53
N GLY A 367 3.18 -9.14 6.71
CA GLY A 367 3.94 -10.17 6.01
C GLY A 367 4.94 -9.62 4.98
N ILE A 368 4.56 -8.57 4.25
CA ILE A 368 5.45 -7.80 3.35
C ILE A 368 6.47 -7.02 4.17
N PHE A 369 6.06 -6.36 5.25
CA PHE A 369 7.00 -5.71 6.15
C PHE A 369 8.02 -6.73 6.67
N ARG A 370 7.59 -7.94 7.07
CA ARG A 370 8.45 -9.06 7.49
C ARG A 370 9.44 -9.47 6.41
N SER A 371 9.00 -9.67 5.17
CA SER A 371 9.94 -9.99 4.09
C SER A 371 11.00 -8.92 3.87
N ASN A 372 10.71 -7.69 4.31
CA ASN A 372 11.60 -6.55 4.24
C ASN A 372 12.46 -6.37 5.51
N LEU A 373 12.28 -7.20 6.55
CA LEU A 373 13.10 -7.18 7.77
C LEU A 373 14.32 -8.09 7.62
N THR A 374 15.43 -7.68 8.22
CA THR A 374 16.68 -8.44 8.34
C THR A 374 16.77 -9.22 9.65
N SER A 375 15.92 -8.88 10.62
CA SER A 375 15.75 -9.54 11.91
C SER A 375 14.34 -9.28 12.46
N ASP A 376 13.90 -10.08 13.42
CA ASP A 376 12.56 -9.96 14.02
C ASP A 376 12.43 -8.74 14.97
N GLY A 377 13.51 -7.98 15.21
CA GLY A 377 13.54 -6.84 16.13
C GLY A 377 13.43 -7.26 17.60
N ALA A 378 13.22 -6.28 18.48
CA ALA A 378 12.98 -6.49 19.90
C ALA A 378 11.62 -5.92 20.29
N VAL A 379 10.82 -6.75 20.97
CA VAL A 379 9.50 -6.37 21.51
C VAL A 379 9.42 -6.84 22.94
N ASP A 380 9.17 -5.92 23.86
CA ASP A 380 8.87 -6.22 25.25
C ASP A 380 7.40 -6.64 25.38
N THR A 381 7.17 -7.92 25.65
CA THR A 381 5.82 -8.49 25.79
C THR A 381 5.19 -8.20 27.15
N ASP A 382 5.96 -7.71 28.12
CA ASP A 382 5.48 -7.39 29.47
C ASP A 382 5.09 -5.91 29.62
N ALA A 383 5.44 -5.06 28.65
CA ALA A 383 5.11 -3.65 28.63
C ALA A 383 3.71 -3.36 28.04
N GLU A 384 3.06 -2.31 28.54
CA GLU A 384 1.81 -1.81 27.95
C GLU A 384 2.10 -0.91 26.73
N GLY A 385 1.44 -1.21 25.61
CA GLY A 385 1.51 -0.39 24.39
C GLY A 385 0.58 0.82 24.44
N THR A 386 0.88 1.84 23.63
CA THR A 386 -0.02 3.00 23.48
C THR A 386 -1.25 2.63 22.66
N SER A 387 -2.43 3.11 23.06
CA SER A 387 -3.67 2.79 22.35
C SER A 387 -3.84 3.68 21.13
N TRP A 388 -3.99 3.07 19.95
CA TRP A 388 -4.39 3.77 18.73
C TRP A 388 -5.65 3.12 18.15
N SER A 389 -6.55 3.97 17.63
CA SER A 389 -7.74 3.55 16.92
C SER A 389 -7.91 4.39 15.65
N ALA A 390 -8.90 4.03 14.83
CA ALA A 390 -9.32 4.89 13.73
C ALA A 390 -9.75 6.28 14.22
N GLU A 391 -10.40 6.38 15.38
CA GLU A 391 -10.81 7.67 15.96
C GLU A 391 -9.60 8.49 16.41
N SER A 392 -8.65 7.90 17.16
CA SER A 392 -7.49 8.64 17.64
C SER A 392 -6.59 9.09 16.48
N LEU A 393 -6.45 8.28 15.43
CA LEU A 393 -5.75 8.67 14.21
C LEU A 393 -6.49 9.79 13.46
N SER A 394 -7.82 9.71 13.38
CA SER A 394 -8.64 10.76 12.78
C SER A 394 -8.48 12.11 13.49
N GLU A 395 -8.53 12.11 14.83
CA GLU A 395 -8.29 13.29 15.66
C GLU A 395 -6.88 13.85 15.45
N ALA A 396 -5.87 12.97 15.43
CA ALA A 396 -4.48 13.35 15.20
C ALA A 396 -4.30 14.02 13.83
N LEU A 397 -4.98 13.55 12.77
CA LEU A 397 -4.90 14.15 11.45
C LEU A 397 -5.77 15.41 11.29
N GLY A 398 -6.83 15.53 12.09
CA GLY A 398 -7.87 16.55 11.89
C GLY A 398 -8.73 16.29 10.65
N MET A 399 -8.85 15.02 10.24
CA MET A 399 -9.69 14.57 9.12
C MET A 399 -10.23 13.16 9.38
N PRO A 400 -11.44 12.82 8.88
CA PRO A 400 -12.02 11.49 9.08
C PRO A 400 -11.20 10.41 8.38
N ILE A 401 -10.87 9.33 9.10
CA ILE A 401 -10.46 8.06 8.49
C ILE A 401 -11.74 7.36 8.04
N ALA A 402 -11.95 7.20 6.74
CA ALA A 402 -13.15 6.54 6.23
C ALA A 402 -13.10 5.02 6.51
N ASP A 403 -14.23 4.45 6.92
CA ASP A 403 -14.38 2.99 6.96
C ASP A 403 -14.55 2.47 5.52
N PRO A 404 -13.68 1.58 5.02
CA PRO A 404 -13.82 1.04 3.68
C PRO A 404 -15.16 0.34 3.42
N TYR A 405 -15.75 -0.32 4.43
CA TYR A 405 -17.04 -1.01 4.27
C TYR A 405 -18.17 -0.03 3.99
N ASP A 406 -18.18 1.12 4.68
CA ASP A 406 -19.20 2.16 4.47
C ASP A 406 -19.09 2.75 3.05
N LEU A 407 -17.87 2.83 2.50
CA LEU A 407 -17.63 3.26 1.11
C LEU A 407 -18.16 2.24 0.10
N TYR A 408 -17.93 0.94 0.32
CA TYR A 408 -18.46 -0.11 -0.56
C TYR A 408 -20.00 -0.21 -0.47
N ASP A 409 -20.56 -0.07 0.73
CA ASP A 409 -22.01 0.00 0.93
C ASP A 409 -22.62 1.17 0.14
N ALA A 410 -22.01 2.35 0.24
CA ALA A 410 -22.44 3.54 -0.50
C ALA A 410 -22.34 3.36 -2.02
N GLN A 411 -21.27 2.72 -2.51
CA GLN A 411 -21.09 2.44 -3.94
C GLN A 411 -22.21 1.53 -4.48
N VAL A 412 -22.55 0.45 -3.76
CA VAL A 412 -23.63 -0.47 -4.17
C VAL A 412 -25.01 0.19 -4.07
N ALA A 413 -25.24 1.01 -3.05
CA ALA A 413 -26.49 1.77 -2.89
C ALA A 413 -26.69 2.76 -4.04
N ALA A 414 -25.66 3.51 -4.43
CA ALA A 414 -25.71 4.46 -5.54
C ALA A 414 -25.99 3.76 -6.88
N GLY A 415 -25.30 2.64 -7.17
CA GLY A 415 -25.51 1.88 -8.40
C GLY A 415 -26.91 1.24 -8.51
N SER A 416 -27.55 0.95 -7.38
CA SER A 416 -28.92 0.41 -7.37
C SER A 416 -29.99 1.48 -7.64
N GLY A 417 -29.70 2.75 -7.35
CA GLY A 417 -30.63 3.88 -7.51
C GLY A 417 -30.82 4.35 -8.95
N ASP A 418 -29.82 4.14 -9.81
CA ASP A 418 -29.84 4.61 -11.21
C ASP A 418 -30.57 3.65 -12.17
N SER A 419 -30.87 2.42 -11.72
CA SER A 419 -31.64 1.41 -12.47
C SER A 419 -33.16 1.61 -12.47
N GLY A 420 -33.66 2.73 -11.92
CA GLY A 420 -35.08 2.95 -11.64
C GLY A 420 -35.67 4.30 -12.06
N ALA A 421 -35.01 5.07 -12.93
CA ALA A 421 -35.52 6.36 -13.44
C ALA A 421 -35.87 6.33 -14.93
#